data_AF-A0A5C1QL41-F1
#
_entry.id   AF-A0A5C1QL41-F1
#
_cell.length_a   1.000
_cell.length_b   1.000
_cell.length_c   1.000
_cell.angle_alpha   90.00
_cell.angle_beta   90.00
_cell.angle_gamma   90.00
#
_symmetry.space_group_name_H-M   'P 1'
#
loop_
_entity.id
_entity.type
_entity.pdbx_description
1 polymer ?
#
loop_
_entity_poly.entity_id
_entity_poly.type
_entity_poly.pdbx_seq_one_letter_code
_entity_poly.pdbx_strand_id
1 'polypeptide(L)'
;MKKILLILLFSSLCLASLFALEGEIVFVDGTVDLKSSSGGLDYADIGMMVETGDSIITGYDGYAELEMEDGSVVKVNEDSIFKLASVQTDRGSRNNFQLVLGSAGYKFTKAMRDEEPTISTPSTVCGLRGTEFTVLAGIDGSALYVVDEGSVAVSSKGEEVQLEAEEGVRVNAGEAPGEVFEVLRGQVDYSGFLAESEEAFLNNPATTVFLMTDQLLEYADEADKFEALFQAQLEAVTGLRDRMKEMEDAERKAFYKETVFAEEVKVSGMKQNVRYYAVSSKYLRRYVIATMFVEMKIRYILDQENPDYLDFMNAYNQFADLYETRIVPYLVDADIY
;
A
#
# COMPACT_ATOMS: atom_id res chain seq x y z
N MET A 1 30.17 42.13 30.72
CA MET A 1 28.87 42.51 30.10
C MET A 1 29.04 42.64 28.59
N LYS A 2 28.82 41.56 27.84
CA LYS A 2 28.46 41.59 26.42
C LYS A 2 27.40 40.51 26.25
N LYS A 3 26.16 40.95 26.01
CA LYS A 3 24.99 40.08 25.92
C LYS A 3 24.99 39.37 24.58
N ILE A 4 24.69 38.07 24.67
CA ILE A 4 24.33 37.12 23.63
C ILE A 4 23.24 37.74 22.73
N LEU A 5 23.41 37.62 21.41
CA LEU A 5 22.29 37.70 20.47
C LEU A 5 22.33 36.47 19.58
N LEU A 6 21.69 35.42 20.10
CA LEU A 6 21.32 34.19 19.39
C LEU A 6 20.15 34.58 18.47
N ILE A 7 20.39 34.75 17.17
CA ILE A 7 19.30 34.93 16.20
C ILE A 7 18.75 33.53 15.91
N LEU A 8 17.64 33.22 16.59
CA LEU A 8 16.73 32.12 16.29
C LEU A 8 16.25 32.26 14.85
N LEU A 9 16.75 31.37 13.98
CA LEU A 9 16.21 31.11 12.65
C LEU A 9 14.96 30.23 12.82
N PHE A 10 13.85 30.84 13.21
CA PHE A 10 12.53 30.23 13.26
C PHE A 10 11.70 30.84 12.11
N SER A 11 10.90 30.02 11.42
CA SER A 11 10.10 30.33 10.21
C SER A 11 10.93 30.30 8.91
N SER A 12 10.78 29.34 8.01
CA SER A 12 9.55 28.69 7.56
C SER A 12 9.86 27.26 7.16
N LEU A 13 9.64 26.32 8.08
CA LEU A 13 9.25 24.97 7.69
C LEU A 13 7.84 25.17 7.11
N CYS A 14 7.75 25.48 5.82
CA CYS A 14 6.53 25.15 5.09
C CYS A 14 6.49 23.63 5.17
N LEU A 15 5.80 23.10 6.19
CA LEU A 15 5.01 21.92 5.97
C LEU A 15 4.10 22.34 4.81
N ALA A 16 4.51 22.01 3.59
CA ALA A 16 3.52 21.72 2.59
C ALA A 16 2.64 20.68 3.27
N SER A 17 1.45 21.08 3.68
CA SER A 17 0.36 20.16 3.87
C SER A 17 0.20 19.49 2.52
N LEU A 18 0.97 18.41 2.34
CA LEU A 18 0.63 17.37 1.39
C LEU A 18 -0.83 17.06 1.71
N PHE A 19 -1.68 17.15 0.70
CA PHE A 19 -3.04 16.66 0.78
C PHE A 19 -2.93 15.18 1.16
N ALA A 20 -2.92 14.89 2.46
CA ALA A 20 -3.14 13.58 2.98
C ALA A 20 -4.64 13.38 2.87
N LEU A 21 -5.07 12.34 2.18
CA LEU A 21 -6.45 11.94 2.30
C LEU A 21 -6.64 11.50 3.75
N GLU A 22 -7.57 12.16 4.43
CA GLU A 22 -7.98 11.81 5.78
C GLU A 22 -9.31 11.05 5.68
N GLY A 23 -9.46 10.05 6.54
CA GLY A 23 -10.72 9.38 6.79
C GLY A 23 -11.02 9.36 8.28
N GLU A 24 -12.27 9.18 8.64
CA GLU A 24 -12.71 9.00 10.03
C GLU A 24 -13.29 7.59 10.18
N ILE A 25 -12.93 6.91 11.26
CA ILE A 25 -13.56 5.64 11.62
C ILE A 25 -14.98 5.94 12.11
N VAL A 26 -15.99 5.57 11.33
CA VAL A 26 -17.40 5.86 11.66
C VAL A 26 -18.12 4.68 12.30
N PHE A 27 -17.55 3.47 12.19
CA PHE A 27 -18.08 2.27 12.84
C PHE A 27 -16.96 1.27 13.12
N VAL A 28 -17.05 0.58 14.26
CA VAL A 28 -16.15 -0.50 14.68
C VAL A 28 -16.98 -1.60 15.36
N ASP A 29 -16.70 -2.86 15.02
CA ASP A 29 -17.17 -4.04 15.75
C ASP A 29 -16.02 -5.05 15.91
N GLY A 30 -16.03 -5.80 17.01
CA GLY A 30 -14.99 -6.78 17.35
C GLY A 30 -13.57 -6.21 17.48
N THR A 31 -12.57 -7.01 17.09
CA THR A 31 -11.15 -6.66 17.23
C THR A 31 -10.64 -5.85 16.05
N VAL A 32 -10.38 -4.56 16.25
CA VAL A 32 -9.83 -3.66 15.23
C VAL A 32 -8.71 -2.81 15.82
N ASP A 33 -7.55 -2.81 15.16
CA ASP A 33 -6.40 -1.97 15.50
C ASP A 33 -6.13 -0.94 14.40
N LEU A 34 -5.82 0.30 14.81
CA LEU A 34 -5.26 1.35 13.98
C LEU A 34 -3.74 1.37 14.17
N LYS A 35 -3.00 1.04 13.11
CA LYS A 35 -1.54 1.19 13.07
C LYS A 35 -1.17 2.49 12.39
N SER A 36 -0.59 3.42 13.14
CA SER A 36 -0.17 4.71 12.58
C SER A 36 1.09 4.58 11.72
N SER A 37 1.26 5.51 10.80
CA SER A 37 2.46 5.65 9.96
C SER A 37 3.76 5.87 10.76
N SER A 38 3.64 6.35 12.01
CA SER A 38 4.74 6.54 12.96
C SER A 38 5.09 5.28 13.77
N GLY A 39 4.34 4.19 13.58
CA GLY A 39 4.57 2.89 14.21
C GLY A 39 3.70 2.61 15.44
N GLY A 40 2.88 3.57 15.87
CA GLY A 40 1.90 3.38 16.94
C GLY A 40 0.88 2.29 16.58
N LEU A 41 0.41 1.55 17.57
CA LEU A 41 -0.65 0.56 17.43
C LEU A 41 -1.64 0.78 18.56
N ASP A 42 -2.83 1.23 18.20
CA ASP A 42 -3.91 1.55 19.12
C ASP A 42 -5.16 0.77 18.73
N TYR A 43 -5.99 0.43 19.71
CA TYR A 43 -7.34 -0.09 19.40
C TYR A 43 -8.12 0.99 18.66
N ALA A 44 -8.70 0.62 17.52
CA ALA A 44 -9.53 1.53 16.75
C ALA A 44 -10.84 1.80 17.49
N ASP A 45 -11.28 3.06 17.47
CA ASP A 45 -12.56 3.49 18.01
C ASP A 45 -13.20 4.52 17.09
N ILE A 46 -14.52 4.68 17.21
CA ILE A 46 -15.29 5.64 16.42
C ILE A 46 -14.77 7.06 16.67
N GLY A 47 -14.59 7.82 15.60
CA GLY A 47 -14.09 9.18 15.61
C GLY A 47 -12.56 9.30 15.56
N MET A 48 -11.83 8.20 15.51
CA MET A 48 -10.40 8.24 15.22
C MET A 48 -10.14 8.58 13.75
N MET A 49 -9.13 9.42 13.51
CA MET A 49 -8.70 9.77 12.15
C MET A 49 -7.76 8.70 11.60
N VAL A 50 -7.89 8.42 10.30
CA VAL A 50 -7.03 7.54 9.52
C VAL A 50 -6.37 8.41 8.46
N GLU A 51 -5.07 8.60 8.58
CA GLU A 51 -4.30 9.43 7.68
C GLU A 51 -3.55 8.59 6.64
N THR A 52 -3.08 9.26 5.59
CA THR A 52 -2.20 8.62 4.60
C THR A 52 -0.95 8.05 5.29
N GLY A 53 -0.73 6.75 5.13
CA GLY A 53 0.34 6.00 5.78
C GLY A 53 -0.13 5.13 6.94
N ASP A 54 -1.36 5.29 7.41
CA ASP A 54 -1.94 4.46 8.48
C ASP A 54 -2.49 3.14 7.93
N SER A 55 -2.93 2.25 8.82
CA SER A 55 -3.48 0.95 8.47
C SER A 55 -4.53 0.49 9.48
N ILE A 56 -5.57 -0.15 8.98
CA ILE A 56 -6.60 -0.82 9.77
C ILE A 56 -6.35 -2.32 9.70
N ILE A 57 -6.28 -2.94 10.87
CA ILE A 57 -6.01 -4.37 11.05
C ILE A 57 -7.20 -4.95 11.81
N THR A 58 -7.94 -5.85 11.17
CA THR A 58 -9.09 -6.52 11.79
C THR A 58 -8.70 -7.96 12.16
N GLY A 59 -9.20 -8.43 13.31
CA GLY A 59 -9.14 -9.84 13.68
C GLY A 59 -10.30 -10.65 13.09
N TYR A 60 -10.43 -11.91 13.52
CA TYR A 60 -11.45 -12.86 13.05
C TYR A 60 -12.90 -12.44 13.35
N ASP A 61 -13.11 -11.49 14.25
CA ASP A 61 -14.40 -10.90 14.59
C ASP A 61 -14.47 -9.40 14.27
N GLY A 62 -13.42 -8.85 13.65
CA GLY A 62 -13.22 -7.43 13.46
C GLY A 62 -13.93 -6.87 12.23
N TYR A 63 -14.50 -5.68 12.37
CA TYR A 63 -15.11 -4.95 11.27
C TYR A 63 -14.96 -3.45 11.48
N ALA A 64 -14.61 -2.71 10.43
CA ALA A 64 -14.50 -1.27 10.49
C ALA A 64 -15.10 -0.59 9.25
N GLU A 65 -15.78 0.54 9.45
CA GLU A 65 -16.16 1.44 8.36
C GLU A 65 -15.42 2.76 8.49
N LEU A 66 -14.82 3.21 7.38
CA LEU A 66 -14.14 4.48 7.24
C LEU A 66 -14.96 5.38 6.31
N GLU A 67 -15.19 6.62 6.73
CA GLU A 67 -15.70 7.68 5.85
C GLU A 67 -14.55 8.62 5.48
N MET A 68 -14.25 8.72 4.19
CA MET A 68 -13.20 9.60 3.67
C MET A 68 -13.73 11.04 3.57
N GLU A 69 -12.84 12.04 3.59
CA GLU A 69 -13.21 13.46 3.44
C GLU A 69 -14.05 13.78 2.19
N ASP A 70 -13.88 12.99 1.12
CA ASP A 70 -14.61 13.12 -0.15
C ASP A 70 -15.99 12.40 -0.16
N GLY A 71 -16.38 11.83 0.98
CA GLY A 71 -17.61 11.07 1.18
C GLY A 71 -17.56 9.62 0.71
N SER A 72 -16.40 9.13 0.28
CA SER A 72 -16.22 7.70 -0.04
C SER A 72 -16.23 6.87 1.24
N VAL A 73 -16.67 5.62 1.12
CA VAL A 73 -16.74 4.69 2.25
C VAL A 73 -15.87 3.48 1.96
N VAL A 74 -15.05 3.09 2.95
CA VAL A 74 -14.29 1.84 2.96
C VAL A 74 -14.78 0.97 4.09
N LYS A 75 -15.13 -0.29 3.80
CA LYS A 75 -15.55 -1.29 4.77
C LYS A 75 -14.47 -2.36 4.84
N VAL A 76 -13.77 -2.44 5.96
CA VAL A 76 -12.72 -3.44 6.19
C VAL A 76 -13.35 -4.60 6.95
N ASN A 77 -13.41 -5.77 6.33
CA ASN A 77 -14.03 -6.98 6.90
C ASN A 77 -13.07 -7.68 7.87
N GLU A 78 -13.49 -8.80 8.46
CA GLU A 78 -12.68 -9.63 9.34
C GLU A 78 -11.39 -10.13 8.67
N ASP A 79 -10.39 -10.45 9.50
CA ASP A 79 -9.08 -10.99 9.09
C ASP A 79 -8.42 -10.24 7.92
N SER A 80 -8.48 -8.91 7.99
CA SER A 80 -8.08 -8.02 6.89
C SER A 80 -7.01 -7.01 7.31
N ILE A 81 -6.11 -6.73 6.35
CA ILE A 81 -5.05 -5.75 6.50
C ILE A 81 -5.22 -4.70 5.41
N PHE A 82 -5.85 -3.58 5.80
CA PHE A 82 -6.08 -2.45 4.94
C PHE A 82 -5.08 -1.33 5.24
N LYS A 83 -4.56 -0.68 4.21
CA LYS A 83 -3.62 0.44 4.33
C LYS A 83 -4.03 1.58 3.41
N LEU A 84 -4.13 2.77 3.98
CA LEU A 84 -4.26 4.00 3.21
C LEU A 84 -2.86 4.48 2.83
N ALA A 85 -2.57 4.56 1.53
CA ALA A 85 -1.28 4.98 1.00
C ALA A 85 -1.45 6.06 -0.08
N SER A 86 -0.33 6.63 -0.51
CA SER A 86 -0.28 7.54 -1.65
C SER A 86 0.94 7.26 -2.50
N VAL A 87 0.79 7.35 -3.81
CA VAL A 87 1.88 7.27 -4.79
C VAL A 87 1.97 8.59 -5.53
N GLN A 88 3.17 9.12 -5.66
CA GLN A 88 3.45 10.34 -6.39
C GLN A 88 3.57 10.04 -7.88
N THR A 89 2.83 10.79 -8.68
CA THR A 89 2.77 10.68 -10.14
C THR A 89 3.17 12.00 -10.78
N ASP A 90 3.35 12.00 -12.10
CA ASP A 90 3.64 13.22 -12.87
C ASP A 90 2.53 14.28 -12.76
N ARG A 91 1.33 13.86 -12.35
CA ARG A 91 0.13 14.71 -12.21
C ARG A 91 -0.17 15.10 -10.77
N GLY A 92 0.59 14.58 -9.80
CA GLY A 92 0.45 14.88 -8.38
C GLY A 92 0.43 13.63 -7.51
N SER A 93 -0.02 13.79 -6.27
CA SER A 93 -0.23 12.68 -5.34
C SER A 93 -1.51 11.94 -5.72
N ARG A 94 -1.42 10.62 -5.89
CA ARG A 94 -2.57 9.74 -6.10
C ARG A 94 -2.78 8.87 -4.88
N ASN A 95 -4.01 8.81 -4.40
CA ASN A 95 -4.37 7.94 -3.29
C ASN A 95 -4.39 6.48 -3.74
N ASN A 96 -3.87 5.60 -2.89
CA ASN A 96 -3.89 4.17 -3.11
C ASN A 96 -4.44 3.43 -1.88
N PHE A 97 -5.55 2.73 -2.08
CA PHE A 97 -6.21 1.89 -1.10
C PHE A 97 -5.61 0.48 -1.19
N GLN A 98 -4.72 0.14 -0.27
CA GLN A 98 -4.04 -1.15 -0.31
C GLN A 98 -4.78 -2.17 0.54
N LEU A 99 -5.20 -3.28 -0.08
CA LEU A 99 -5.68 -4.46 0.63
C LEU A 99 -4.60 -5.54 0.55
N VAL A 100 -3.88 -5.74 1.65
CA VAL A 100 -2.73 -6.66 1.70
C VAL A 100 -3.20 -8.11 1.85
N LEU A 101 -4.25 -8.31 2.64
CA LEU A 101 -4.86 -9.61 2.93
C LEU A 101 -6.32 -9.38 3.37
N GLY A 102 -7.20 -10.34 3.12
CA GLY A 102 -8.58 -10.35 3.61
C GLY A 102 -9.56 -9.76 2.60
N SER A 103 -10.51 -8.95 3.05
CA SER A 103 -11.55 -8.36 2.22
C SER A 103 -11.86 -6.92 2.60
N ALA A 104 -12.13 -6.09 1.59
CA ALA A 104 -12.67 -4.76 1.79
C ALA A 104 -13.72 -4.41 0.73
N GLY A 105 -14.80 -3.77 1.17
CA GLY A 105 -15.81 -3.16 0.32
C GLY A 105 -15.54 -1.68 0.15
N TYR A 106 -15.80 -1.15 -1.04
CA TYR A 106 -15.52 0.24 -1.38
C TYR A 106 -16.73 0.87 -2.05
N LYS A 107 -17.00 2.12 -1.68
CA LYS A 107 -18.01 2.96 -2.33
C LYS A 107 -17.43 4.34 -2.55
N PHE A 108 -17.05 4.63 -3.80
CA PHE A 108 -16.45 5.91 -4.15
C PHE A 108 -17.46 6.91 -4.69
N THR A 109 -17.30 8.19 -4.34
CA THR A 109 -18.15 9.24 -4.89
C THR A 109 -17.72 9.62 -6.32
N LYS A 110 -18.69 9.93 -7.20
CA LYS A 110 -18.43 10.35 -8.60
C LYS A 110 -17.75 11.73 -8.72
N ALA A 111 -17.46 12.39 -7.60
CA ALA A 111 -17.03 13.79 -7.54
C ALA A 111 -15.51 13.97 -7.38
N MET A 112 -14.71 12.92 -7.59
CA MET A 112 -13.25 12.99 -7.53
C MET A 112 -12.72 14.01 -8.54
N ARG A 113 -12.24 15.16 -8.04
CA ARG A 113 -11.74 16.30 -8.85
C ARG A 113 -10.26 16.16 -9.21
N ASP A 114 -9.54 15.37 -8.43
CA ASP A 114 -8.11 15.10 -8.53
C ASP A 114 -7.94 13.58 -8.74
N GLU A 115 -6.86 13.16 -9.40
CA GLU A 115 -6.64 11.82 -9.98
C GLU A 115 -7.43 10.65 -9.36
N GLU A 116 -8.08 9.85 -10.22
CA GLU A 116 -8.82 8.65 -9.81
C GLU A 116 -7.98 7.79 -8.85
N PRO A 117 -8.49 7.48 -7.63
CA PRO A 117 -7.77 6.66 -6.69
C PRO A 117 -7.56 5.25 -7.27
N THR A 118 -6.50 4.59 -6.81
CA THR A 118 -6.25 3.19 -7.14
C THR A 118 -6.54 2.30 -5.95
N ILE A 119 -6.87 1.04 -6.23
CA ILE A 119 -6.82 -0.05 -5.25
C ILE A 119 -5.69 -0.97 -5.64
N SER A 120 -4.95 -1.49 -4.67
CA SER A 120 -3.94 -2.51 -4.97
C SER A 120 -3.99 -3.66 -3.98
N THR A 121 -3.81 -4.87 -4.51
CA THR A 121 -3.48 -6.08 -3.74
C THR A 121 -2.03 -6.48 -4.03
N PRO A 122 -1.48 -7.53 -3.40
CA PRO A 122 -0.17 -8.02 -3.79
C PRO A 122 -0.05 -8.36 -5.28
N SER A 123 -1.13 -8.80 -5.95
CA SER A 123 -1.07 -9.25 -7.35
C SER A 123 -1.70 -8.30 -8.37
N THR A 124 -2.40 -7.25 -7.94
CA THR A 124 -3.24 -6.46 -8.85
C THR A 124 -3.23 -4.97 -8.51
N VAL A 125 -3.48 -4.16 -9.55
CA VAL A 125 -3.83 -2.74 -9.40
C VAL A 125 -5.17 -2.52 -10.10
N CYS A 126 -6.05 -1.76 -9.48
CA CYS A 126 -7.38 -1.47 -9.98
C CYS A 126 -7.61 0.06 -10.05
N GLY A 127 -8.06 0.53 -11.21
CA GLY A 127 -8.46 1.91 -11.48
C GLY A 127 -9.98 2.10 -11.44
N LEU A 128 -10.43 3.27 -10.97
CA LEU A 128 -11.82 3.48 -10.54
C LEU A 128 -12.52 4.62 -11.28
N ARG A 129 -13.80 4.40 -11.65
CA ARG A 129 -14.67 5.43 -12.23
C ARG A 129 -16.02 5.56 -11.49
N GLY A 130 -15.95 5.89 -10.19
CA GLY A 130 -17.13 6.19 -9.37
C GLY A 130 -18.04 4.98 -9.13
N THR A 131 -17.54 4.04 -8.32
CA THR A 131 -17.97 2.63 -8.29
C THR A 131 -18.21 2.15 -6.85
N GLU A 132 -19.14 1.20 -6.69
CA GLU A 132 -19.31 0.35 -5.51
C GLU A 132 -18.91 -1.09 -5.85
N PHE A 133 -17.96 -1.66 -5.11
CA PHE A 133 -17.41 -2.99 -5.39
C PHE A 133 -16.70 -3.57 -4.17
N THR A 134 -16.44 -4.88 -4.19
CA THR A 134 -15.73 -5.62 -3.15
C THR A 134 -14.44 -6.22 -3.72
N VAL A 135 -13.37 -6.17 -2.93
CA VAL A 135 -12.08 -6.79 -3.23
C VAL A 135 -11.73 -7.78 -2.14
N LEU A 136 -11.15 -8.91 -2.56
CA LEU A 136 -10.56 -9.91 -1.69
C LEU A 136 -9.10 -10.11 -2.11
N ALA A 137 -8.22 -10.24 -1.13
CA ALA A 137 -6.81 -10.56 -1.29
C ALA A 137 -6.52 -11.84 -0.49
N GLY A 138 -6.23 -12.92 -1.21
CA GLY A 138 -5.93 -14.22 -0.65
C GLY A 138 -4.51 -14.31 -0.10
N ILE A 139 -4.29 -15.24 0.84
CA ILE A 139 -2.93 -15.54 1.34
C ILE A 139 -2.03 -16.09 0.24
N ASP A 140 -2.60 -16.82 -0.72
CA ASP A 140 -1.87 -17.29 -1.91
C ASP A 140 -1.46 -16.17 -2.87
N GLY A 141 -1.86 -14.93 -2.61
CA GLY A 141 -1.64 -13.76 -3.44
C GLY A 141 -2.68 -13.60 -4.54
N SER A 142 -3.70 -14.45 -4.62
CA SER A 142 -4.81 -14.24 -5.55
C SER A 142 -5.66 -13.04 -5.13
N ALA A 143 -6.42 -12.50 -6.08
CA ALA A 143 -7.39 -11.45 -5.83
C ALA A 143 -8.72 -11.76 -6.51
N LEU A 144 -9.80 -11.33 -5.88
CA LEU A 144 -11.15 -11.36 -6.46
C LEU A 144 -11.73 -9.95 -6.41
N TYR A 145 -12.21 -9.47 -7.55
CA TYR A 145 -12.96 -8.23 -7.67
C TYR A 145 -14.40 -8.55 -8.05
N VAL A 146 -15.35 -7.88 -7.41
CA VAL A 146 -16.79 -8.02 -7.63
C VAL A 146 -17.42 -6.64 -7.67
N VAL A 147 -18.04 -6.27 -8.78
CA VAL A 147 -18.62 -4.93 -8.96
C VAL A 147 -20.12 -4.94 -8.68
N ASP A 148 -20.55 -4.10 -7.76
CA ASP A 148 -21.96 -3.91 -7.42
C ASP A 148 -22.61 -2.79 -8.27
N GLU A 149 -21.91 -1.65 -8.45
CA GLU A 149 -22.37 -0.53 -9.27
C GLU A 149 -21.17 0.18 -9.92
N GLY A 150 -21.31 0.57 -11.19
CA GLY A 150 -20.29 1.33 -11.92
C GLY A 150 -19.37 0.40 -12.69
N SER A 151 -18.12 0.81 -12.85
CA SER A 151 -17.14 0.01 -13.59
C SER A 151 -15.73 0.14 -13.01
N VAL A 152 -14.93 -0.91 -13.12
CA VAL A 152 -13.54 -0.95 -12.66
C VAL A 152 -12.63 -1.57 -13.70
N ALA A 153 -11.42 -1.05 -13.82
CA ALA A 153 -10.37 -1.66 -14.62
C ALA A 153 -9.41 -2.40 -13.68
N VAL A 154 -9.26 -3.70 -13.85
CA VAL A 154 -8.35 -4.54 -13.05
C VAL A 154 -7.16 -4.92 -13.93
N SER A 155 -5.95 -4.57 -13.48
CA SER A 155 -4.71 -4.83 -14.22
C SER A 155 -3.79 -5.75 -13.44
N SER A 156 -3.22 -6.74 -14.13
CA SER A 156 -2.19 -7.65 -13.62
C SER A 156 -1.31 -8.13 -14.76
N LYS A 157 -0.01 -8.32 -14.51
CA LYS A 157 0.98 -8.80 -15.50
C LYS A 157 0.93 -8.09 -16.86
N GLY A 158 0.63 -6.78 -16.84
CA GLY A 158 0.58 -5.94 -18.05
C GLY A 158 -0.69 -6.10 -18.88
N GLU A 159 -1.63 -6.93 -18.44
CA GLU A 159 -2.96 -7.08 -19.04
C GLU A 159 -4.00 -6.40 -18.16
N GLU A 160 -5.08 -5.92 -18.79
CA GLU A 160 -6.17 -5.19 -18.12
C GLU A 160 -7.50 -5.75 -18.59
N VAL A 161 -8.41 -5.93 -17.64
CA VAL A 161 -9.80 -6.30 -17.89
C VAL A 161 -10.72 -5.24 -17.31
N GLN A 162 -11.73 -4.85 -18.09
CA GLN A 162 -12.79 -3.96 -17.63
C GLN A 162 -13.94 -4.81 -17.08
N LEU A 163 -14.41 -4.47 -15.87
CA LEU A 163 -15.62 -5.00 -15.27
C LEU A 163 -16.69 -3.92 -15.23
N GLU A 164 -17.92 -4.32 -15.48
CA GLU A 164 -19.14 -3.55 -15.30
C GLU A 164 -19.93 -4.09 -14.08
N ALA A 165 -21.05 -3.44 -13.76
CA ALA A 165 -21.91 -3.87 -12.66
C ALA A 165 -22.38 -5.33 -12.84
N GLU A 166 -22.43 -6.07 -11.73
CA GLU A 166 -22.79 -7.50 -11.69
C GLU A 166 -21.75 -8.40 -12.38
N GLU A 167 -20.51 -7.93 -12.53
CA GLU A 167 -19.39 -8.74 -13.01
C GLU A 167 -18.31 -8.93 -11.93
N GLY A 168 -17.58 -10.03 -12.03
CA GLY A 168 -16.42 -10.31 -11.21
C GLY A 168 -15.27 -10.93 -12.00
N VAL A 169 -14.06 -10.82 -11.47
CA VAL A 169 -12.88 -11.49 -12.01
C VAL A 169 -11.97 -11.97 -10.88
N ARG A 170 -11.45 -13.19 -11.05
CA ARG A 170 -10.37 -13.73 -10.25
C ARG A 170 -9.04 -13.50 -10.96
N VAL A 171 -8.05 -13.07 -10.21
CA VAL A 171 -6.66 -12.97 -10.65
C VAL A 171 -5.84 -13.87 -9.75
N ASN A 172 -5.26 -14.94 -10.30
CA ASN A 172 -4.34 -15.77 -9.53
C ASN A 172 -2.99 -15.07 -9.37
N ALA A 173 -2.27 -15.40 -8.30
CA ALA A 173 -0.94 -14.84 -8.08
C ALA A 173 -0.01 -15.15 -9.26
N GLY A 174 0.63 -14.10 -9.79
CA GLY A 174 1.56 -14.23 -10.91
C GLY A 174 0.90 -14.33 -12.29
N GLU A 175 -0.43 -14.29 -12.39
CA GLU A 175 -1.18 -14.45 -13.65
C GLU A 175 -1.89 -13.16 -14.08
N ALA A 176 -2.22 -13.07 -15.37
CA ALA A 176 -3.12 -12.04 -15.90
C ALA A 176 -4.55 -12.23 -15.36
N PRO A 177 -5.44 -11.22 -15.47
CA PRO A 177 -6.82 -11.37 -15.06
C PRO A 177 -7.51 -12.55 -15.77
N GLY A 178 -8.27 -13.35 -15.03
CA GLY A 178 -9.01 -14.48 -15.56
C GLY A 178 -10.22 -14.08 -16.40
N GLU A 179 -11.07 -15.06 -16.72
CA GLU A 179 -12.33 -14.79 -17.40
C GLU A 179 -13.30 -14.05 -16.49
N VAL A 180 -13.96 -13.03 -17.04
CA VAL A 180 -15.04 -12.29 -16.37
C VAL A 180 -16.24 -13.21 -16.20
N PHE A 181 -16.84 -13.21 -15.02
CA PHE A 181 -18.04 -13.97 -14.72
C PHE A 181 -19.15 -13.09 -14.16
N GLU A 182 -20.40 -13.47 -14.43
CA GLU A 182 -21.58 -12.78 -13.88
C GLU A 182 -21.74 -13.09 -12.40
N VAL A 183 -22.08 -12.06 -11.64
CA VAL A 183 -22.31 -12.10 -10.21
C VAL A 183 -23.76 -11.76 -9.93
N LEU A 184 -24.46 -12.69 -9.28
CA LEU A 184 -25.78 -12.38 -8.72
C LEU A 184 -25.59 -11.61 -7.41
N ARG A 185 -26.21 -10.43 -7.33
CA ARG A 185 -26.13 -9.56 -6.15
C ARG A 185 -26.46 -10.32 -4.86
N GLY A 186 -25.53 -10.25 -3.90
CA GLY A 186 -25.65 -10.92 -2.59
C GLY A 186 -25.44 -12.43 -2.61
N GLN A 187 -24.91 -13.01 -3.70
CA GLN A 187 -24.63 -14.45 -3.82
C GLN A 187 -23.15 -14.79 -3.99
N VAL A 188 -22.24 -13.85 -3.72
CA VAL A 188 -20.80 -14.17 -3.75
C VAL A 188 -20.41 -14.86 -2.45
N ASP A 189 -19.85 -16.06 -2.57
CA ASP A 189 -19.25 -16.78 -1.45
C ASP A 189 -17.82 -16.27 -1.18
N TYR A 190 -17.76 -15.14 -0.45
CA TYR A 190 -16.50 -14.52 -0.07
C TYR A 190 -15.65 -15.41 0.86
N SER A 191 -16.30 -16.13 1.78
CA SER A 191 -15.64 -17.10 2.66
C SER A 191 -15.04 -18.27 1.89
N GLY A 192 -15.76 -18.78 0.89
CA GLY A 192 -15.29 -19.84 0.01
C GLY A 192 -14.03 -19.43 -0.75
N PHE A 193 -13.98 -18.20 -1.28
CA PHE A 193 -12.78 -17.70 -1.95
C PHE A 193 -11.54 -17.67 -1.05
N LEU A 194 -11.66 -17.15 0.18
CA LEU A 194 -10.53 -17.10 1.11
C LEU A 194 -10.09 -18.51 1.53
N ALA A 195 -11.03 -19.43 1.74
CA ALA A 195 -10.73 -20.83 2.03
C ALA A 195 -10.03 -21.54 0.85
N GLU A 196 -10.44 -21.25 -0.40
CA GLU A 196 -9.77 -21.77 -1.60
C GLU A 196 -8.35 -21.23 -1.74
N SER A 197 -8.13 -19.95 -1.39
CA SER A 197 -6.78 -19.35 -1.35
C SER A 197 -5.89 -20.03 -0.31
N GLU A 198 -6.42 -20.27 0.90
CA GLU A 198 -5.71 -21.00 1.96
C GLU A 198 -5.39 -22.43 1.51
N GLU A 199 -6.35 -23.15 0.91
CA GLU A 199 -6.15 -24.49 0.37
C GLU A 199 -5.09 -24.50 -0.76
N ALA A 200 -5.11 -23.52 -1.66
CA ALA A 200 -4.13 -23.39 -2.73
C ALA A 200 -2.71 -23.19 -2.18
N PHE A 201 -2.55 -22.34 -1.17
CA PHE A 201 -1.31 -22.17 -0.42
C PHE A 201 -0.85 -23.49 0.20
N LEU A 202 -1.73 -24.15 0.95
CA LEU A 202 -1.41 -25.38 1.69
C LEU A 202 -1.01 -26.55 0.78
N ASN A 203 -1.55 -26.59 -0.43
CA ASN A 203 -1.20 -27.58 -1.43
C ASN A 203 0.16 -27.30 -2.10
N ASN A 204 0.62 -26.04 -2.13
CA ASN A 204 1.85 -25.64 -2.82
C ASN A 204 2.64 -24.54 -2.06
N PRO A 205 3.01 -24.75 -0.78
CA PRO A 205 3.44 -23.67 0.10
C PRO A 205 4.73 -22.98 -0.35
N ALA A 206 5.70 -23.74 -0.85
CA ALA A 206 6.95 -23.18 -1.39
C ALA A 206 6.69 -22.32 -2.64
N THR A 207 5.86 -22.81 -3.56
CA THR A 207 5.47 -22.09 -4.79
C THR A 207 4.80 -20.77 -4.46
N THR A 208 3.88 -20.76 -3.50
CA THR A 208 3.23 -19.52 -3.06
C THR A 208 4.24 -18.50 -2.51
N VAL A 209 5.21 -18.94 -1.71
CA VAL A 209 6.29 -18.03 -1.24
C VAL A 209 7.14 -17.52 -2.41
N PHE A 210 7.41 -18.32 -3.44
CA PHE A 210 8.11 -17.83 -4.63
C PHE A 210 7.30 -16.78 -5.39
N LEU A 211 5.99 -16.95 -5.54
CA LEU A 211 5.12 -15.93 -6.15
C LEU A 211 5.14 -14.61 -5.35
N MET A 212 5.14 -14.70 -4.02
CA MET A 212 5.29 -13.51 -3.16
C MET A 212 6.71 -12.93 -3.20
N THR A 213 7.73 -13.76 -3.47
CA THR A 213 9.10 -13.31 -3.69
C THR A 213 9.22 -12.53 -5.00
N ASP A 214 8.54 -12.95 -6.06
CA ASP A 214 8.48 -12.20 -7.31
C ASP A 214 7.85 -10.82 -7.07
N GLN A 215 6.75 -10.75 -6.30
CA GLN A 215 6.15 -9.47 -5.95
C GLN A 215 7.08 -8.57 -5.11
N LEU A 216 7.82 -9.15 -4.16
CA LEU A 216 8.83 -8.45 -3.38
C LEU A 216 9.90 -7.84 -4.30
N LEU A 217 10.34 -8.58 -5.31
CA LEU A 217 11.33 -8.12 -6.28
C LEU A 217 10.77 -7.01 -7.18
N GLU A 218 9.51 -7.09 -7.61
CA GLU A 218 8.85 -6.00 -8.34
C GLU A 218 8.82 -4.71 -7.51
N TYR A 219 8.49 -4.78 -6.21
CA TYR A 219 8.57 -3.62 -5.31
C TYR A 219 10.01 -3.13 -5.11
N ALA A 220 10.98 -4.04 -4.97
CA ALA A 220 12.39 -3.67 -4.83
C ALA A 220 12.92 -2.94 -6.07
N ASP A 221 12.57 -3.42 -7.26
CA ASP A 221 13.00 -2.81 -8.53
C ASP A 221 12.39 -1.41 -8.72
N GLU A 222 11.13 -1.21 -8.35
CA GLU A 222 10.52 0.13 -8.35
C GLU A 222 11.15 1.06 -7.28
N ALA A 223 11.47 0.54 -6.09
CA ALA A 223 12.20 1.32 -5.08
C ALA A 223 13.58 1.75 -5.58
N ASP A 224 14.35 0.85 -6.19
CA ASP A 224 15.67 1.13 -6.77
C ASP A 224 15.58 2.20 -7.87
N LYS A 225 14.57 2.09 -8.74
CA LYS A 225 14.29 3.06 -9.79
C LYS A 225 13.99 4.44 -9.22
N PHE A 226 13.10 4.56 -8.23
CA PHE A 226 12.77 5.84 -7.63
C PHE A 226 13.93 6.42 -6.80
N GLU A 227 14.77 5.59 -6.18
CA GLU A 227 15.97 6.05 -5.49
C GLU A 227 16.98 6.61 -6.50
N ALA A 228 17.19 5.95 -7.65
CA ALA A 228 18.06 6.47 -8.70
C ALA A 228 17.56 7.82 -9.25
N LEU A 229 16.25 7.96 -9.47
CA LEU A 229 15.62 9.23 -9.85
C LEU A 229 15.80 10.30 -8.78
N PHE A 230 15.58 9.95 -7.50
CA PHE A 230 15.76 10.85 -6.37
C PHE A 230 17.20 11.39 -6.31
N GLN A 231 18.22 10.54 -6.45
CA GLN A 231 19.61 10.96 -6.39
C GLN A 231 19.97 11.92 -7.54
N ALA A 232 19.56 11.60 -8.77
CA ALA A 232 19.79 12.47 -9.92
C ALA A 232 19.10 13.85 -9.76
N GLN A 233 17.86 13.85 -9.28
CA GLN A 233 17.09 15.06 -9.05
C GLN A 233 17.67 15.90 -7.90
N LEU A 234 18.16 15.26 -6.83
CA LEU A 234 18.79 15.93 -5.70
C LEU A 234 20.08 16.65 -6.12
N GLU A 235 20.90 16.05 -6.99
CA GLU A 235 22.09 16.69 -7.55
C GLU A 235 21.71 17.94 -8.37
N ALA A 236 20.69 17.84 -9.22
CA ALA A 236 20.18 18.98 -9.99
C ALA A 236 19.70 20.13 -9.08
N VAL A 237 18.91 19.83 -8.04
CA VAL A 237 18.45 20.81 -7.04
C VAL A 237 19.62 21.43 -6.29
N THR A 238 20.65 20.65 -5.96
CA THR A 238 21.87 21.15 -5.29
C THR A 238 22.59 22.17 -6.18
N GLY A 239 22.75 21.89 -7.48
CA GLY A 239 23.31 22.84 -8.43
C GLY A 239 22.50 24.14 -8.56
N LEU A 240 21.16 24.04 -8.53
CA LEU A 240 20.28 25.22 -8.52
C LEU A 240 20.46 26.05 -7.25
N ARG A 241 20.54 25.40 -6.08
CA ARG A 241 20.76 26.06 -4.78
C ARG A 241 22.15 26.71 -4.70
N ASP A 242 23.16 26.13 -5.33
CA ASP A 242 24.49 26.74 -5.40
C ASP A 242 24.47 28.00 -6.27
N ARG A 243 23.80 27.96 -7.43
CA ARG A 243 23.61 29.14 -8.28
C ARG A 243 22.86 30.27 -7.55
N MET A 244 21.92 29.95 -6.68
CA MET A 244 21.19 30.93 -5.87
C MET A 244 22.07 31.74 -4.91
N LYS A 245 23.18 31.18 -4.43
CA LYS A 245 24.05 31.84 -3.44
C LYS A 245 24.68 33.12 -3.98
N GLU A 246 24.89 33.19 -5.29
CA GLU A 246 25.51 34.32 -6.00
C GLU A 246 24.48 35.39 -6.42
N MET A 247 23.18 35.17 -6.18
CA MET A 247 22.10 36.09 -6.57
C MET A 247 21.79 37.11 -5.48
N GLU A 248 21.37 38.32 -5.87
CA GLU A 248 20.82 39.34 -4.97
C GLU A 248 19.47 38.90 -4.37
N ASP A 249 19.09 39.43 -3.21
CA ASP A 249 17.95 38.92 -2.41
C ASP A 249 16.60 38.85 -3.16
N ALA A 250 16.28 39.87 -3.98
CA ALA A 250 15.03 39.91 -4.72
C ALA A 250 15.01 38.88 -5.87
N GLU A 251 16.13 38.76 -6.60
CA GLU A 251 16.32 37.79 -7.67
C GLU A 251 16.32 36.36 -7.12
N ARG A 252 17.02 36.13 -6.01
CA ARG A 252 17.08 34.84 -5.33
C ARG A 252 15.71 34.33 -4.92
N LYS A 253 14.85 35.20 -4.37
CA LYS A 253 13.48 34.84 -3.98
C LYS A 253 12.61 34.49 -5.18
N ALA A 254 12.71 35.26 -6.26
CA ALA A 254 12.00 34.97 -7.50
C ALA A 254 12.45 33.62 -8.10
N PHE A 255 13.76 33.42 -8.23
CA PHE A 255 14.34 32.18 -8.75
C PHE A 255 13.99 30.95 -7.90
N TYR A 256 13.99 31.08 -6.58
CA TYR A 256 13.52 30.00 -5.71
C TYR A 256 12.08 29.61 -6.03
N LYS A 257 11.18 30.60 -6.03
CA LYS A 257 9.74 30.38 -6.22
C LYS A 257 9.41 29.83 -7.61
N GLU A 258 10.08 30.33 -8.64
CA GLU A 258 9.78 30.00 -10.04
C GLU A 258 10.51 28.74 -10.53
N THR A 259 11.63 28.36 -9.92
CA THR A 259 12.47 27.25 -10.39
C THR A 259 12.74 26.22 -9.31
N VAL A 260 13.41 26.61 -8.23
CA VAL A 260 13.96 25.63 -7.26
C VAL A 260 12.87 24.89 -6.51
N PHE A 261 11.81 25.58 -6.11
CA PHE A 261 10.72 24.98 -5.34
C PHE A 261 10.04 23.82 -6.10
N ALA A 262 9.77 23.99 -7.39
CA ALA A 262 9.16 22.92 -8.20
C ALA A 262 10.05 21.69 -8.29
N GLU A 263 11.37 21.88 -8.41
CA GLU A 263 12.33 20.78 -8.45
C GLU A 263 12.50 20.10 -7.07
N GLU A 264 12.40 20.86 -5.97
CA GLU A 264 12.38 20.32 -4.59
C GLU A 264 11.13 19.47 -4.32
N VAL A 265 9.96 19.87 -4.84
CA VAL A 265 8.73 19.08 -4.73
C VAL A 265 8.89 17.72 -5.41
N LYS A 266 9.53 17.67 -6.60
CA LYS A 266 9.84 16.40 -7.28
C LYS A 266 10.75 15.51 -6.47
N VAL A 267 11.80 16.06 -5.84
CA VAL A 267 12.70 15.31 -4.93
C VAL A 267 11.89 14.65 -3.82
N SER A 268 11.02 15.40 -3.15
CA SER A 268 10.15 14.87 -2.10
C SER A 268 9.28 13.74 -2.63
N GLY A 269 8.68 13.91 -3.81
CA GLY A 269 7.76 12.92 -4.36
C GLY A 269 8.44 11.60 -4.72
N MET A 270 9.65 11.66 -5.30
CA MET A 270 10.45 10.47 -5.58
C MET A 270 10.79 9.72 -4.29
N LYS A 271 11.16 10.44 -3.22
CA LYS A 271 11.46 9.78 -1.94
C LYS A 271 10.22 9.16 -1.29
N GLN A 272 9.05 9.77 -1.45
CA GLN A 272 7.79 9.19 -1.01
C GLN A 272 7.48 7.88 -1.74
N ASN A 273 7.77 7.79 -3.05
CA ASN A 273 7.59 6.55 -3.79
C ASN A 273 8.56 5.45 -3.32
N VAL A 274 9.82 5.77 -3.03
CA VAL A 274 10.75 4.80 -2.41
C VAL A 274 10.15 4.24 -1.11
N ARG A 275 9.63 5.12 -0.24
CA ARG A 275 8.98 4.70 1.01
C ARG A 275 7.73 3.85 0.75
N TYR A 276 6.91 4.23 -0.23
CA TYR A 276 5.71 3.47 -0.59
C TYR A 276 6.06 2.01 -0.89
N TYR A 277 7.01 1.75 -1.80
CA TYR A 277 7.38 0.37 -2.16
C TYR A 277 8.08 -0.38 -1.02
N ALA A 278 8.94 0.30 -0.25
CA ALA A 278 9.59 -0.31 0.90
C ALA A 278 8.57 -0.74 1.98
N VAL A 279 7.58 0.12 2.27
CA VAL A 279 6.54 -0.17 3.25
C VAL A 279 5.56 -1.23 2.73
N SER A 280 5.19 -1.22 1.44
CA SER A 280 4.38 -2.31 0.86
C SER A 280 5.09 -3.66 0.96
N SER A 281 6.40 -3.71 0.70
CA SER A 281 7.23 -4.91 0.94
C SER A 281 7.25 -5.34 2.40
N LYS A 282 7.34 -4.39 3.36
CA LYS A 282 7.23 -4.68 4.79
C LYS A 282 5.90 -5.36 5.12
N TYR A 283 4.80 -4.85 4.58
CA TYR A 283 3.46 -5.40 4.85
C TYR A 283 3.30 -6.79 4.24
N LEU A 284 3.79 -7.00 3.02
CA LEU A 284 3.86 -8.32 2.39
C LEU A 284 4.60 -9.32 3.29
N ARG A 285 5.79 -8.97 3.79
CA ARG A 285 6.55 -9.81 4.73
C ARG A 285 5.79 -10.05 6.05
N ARG A 286 5.25 -8.99 6.64
CA ARG A 286 4.69 -9.01 8.00
C ARG A 286 3.35 -9.72 8.10
N TYR A 287 2.50 -9.61 7.07
CA TYR A 287 1.12 -10.08 7.15
C TYR A 287 0.81 -11.25 6.22
N VAL A 288 1.55 -11.41 5.12
CA VAL A 288 1.36 -12.54 4.20
C VAL A 288 2.37 -13.64 4.55
N ILE A 289 3.66 -13.35 4.41
CA ILE A 289 4.73 -14.34 4.63
C ILE A 289 4.80 -14.82 6.08
N ALA A 290 4.58 -13.94 7.07
CA ALA A 290 4.58 -14.35 8.47
C ALA A 290 3.40 -15.27 8.81
N THR A 291 2.22 -15.04 8.22
CA THR A 291 1.04 -15.88 8.39
C THR A 291 1.30 -17.27 7.83
N MET A 292 1.82 -17.34 6.59
CA MET A 292 2.26 -18.62 5.99
C MET A 292 3.25 -19.37 6.89
N PHE A 293 4.24 -18.65 7.44
CA PHE A 293 5.24 -19.24 8.33
C PHE A 293 4.63 -19.83 9.60
N VAL A 294 3.72 -19.10 10.25
CA VAL A 294 3.04 -19.58 11.46
C VAL A 294 2.21 -20.82 11.13
N GLU A 295 1.46 -20.78 10.04
CA GLU A 295 0.59 -21.88 9.63
C GLU A 295 1.38 -23.17 9.31
N MET A 296 2.44 -23.05 8.50
CA MET A 296 3.32 -24.18 8.18
C MET A 296 4.03 -24.73 9.41
N LYS A 297 4.50 -23.85 10.30
CA LYS A 297 5.16 -24.27 11.54
C LYS A 297 4.22 -25.01 12.49
N ILE A 298 2.95 -24.61 12.56
CA ILE A 298 1.93 -25.29 13.35
C ILE A 298 1.58 -26.64 12.71
N ARG A 299 1.33 -26.68 11.39
CA ARG A 299 0.99 -27.89 10.64
C ARG A 299 2.02 -29.00 10.79
N TYR A 300 3.31 -28.65 10.72
CA TYR A 300 4.42 -29.60 10.78
C TYR A 300 5.16 -29.58 12.13
N ILE A 301 4.50 -29.14 13.21
CA ILE A 301 5.12 -28.99 14.54
C ILE A 301 5.74 -30.30 15.07
N LEU A 302 5.17 -31.45 14.70
CA LEU A 302 5.64 -32.79 15.07
C LEU A 302 6.46 -33.49 13.98
N ASP A 303 6.62 -32.88 12.79
CA ASP A 303 7.26 -33.49 11.62
C ASP A 303 8.06 -32.44 10.82
N GLN A 304 9.11 -31.89 11.44
CA GLN A 304 9.95 -30.85 10.82
C GLN A 304 10.90 -31.39 9.73
N GLU A 305 10.94 -32.71 9.53
CA GLU A 305 11.69 -33.35 8.44
C GLU A 305 10.82 -33.58 7.19
N ASN A 306 9.54 -33.20 7.25
CA ASN A 306 8.63 -33.32 6.13
C ASN A 306 9.15 -32.56 4.89
N PRO A 307 9.20 -33.18 3.70
CA PRO A 307 9.68 -32.53 2.49
C PRO A 307 8.97 -31.20 2.16
N ASP A 308 7.64 -31.14 2.30
CA ASP A 308 6.87 -29.94 1.99
C ASP A 308 7.22 -28.77 2.93
N TYR A 309 7.47 -29.08 4.21
CA TYR A 309 7.92 -28.10 5.19
C TYR A 309 9.35 -27.63 4.92
N LEU A 310 10.25 -28.55 4.54
CA LEU A 310 11.64 -28.20 4.20
C LEU A 310 11.70 -27.33 2.95
N ASP A 311 10.92 -27.65 1.92
CA ASP A 311 10.82 -26.85 0.70
C ASP A 311 10.23 -25.47 0.98
N PHE A 312 9.18 -25.39 1.80
CA PHE A 312 8.65 -24.11 2.28
C PHE A 312 9.69 -23.29 3.04
N MET A 313 10.43 -23.90 3.98
CA MET A 313 11.46 -23.20 4.75
C MET A 313 12.60 -22.70 3.86
N ASN A 314 12.96 -23.44 2.81
CA ASN A 314 13.93 -22.99 1.82
C ASN A 314 13.43 -21.76 1.06
N ALA A 315 12.17 -21.75 0.62
CA ALA A 315 11.57 -20.60 -0.04
C ALA A 315 11.44 -19.39 0.90
N TYR A 316 11.01 -19.62 2.15
CA TYR A 316 10.91 -18.59 3.20
C TYR A 316 12.25 -17.92 3.49
N ASN A 317 13.32 -18.71 3.62
CA ASN A 317 14.66 -18.17 3.88
C ASN A 317 15.17 -17.35 2.69
N GLN A 318 14.90 -17.79 1.45
CA GLN A 318 15.24 -17.02 0.26
C GLN A 318 14.49 -15.68 0.21
N PHE A 319 13.19 -15.68 0.50
CA PHE A 319 12.41 -14.45 0.65
C PHE A 319 13.02 -13.53 1.71
N ALA A 320 13.37 -14.08 2.88
CA ALA A 320 13.90 -13.31 4.00
C ALA A 320 15.26 -12.68 3.67
N ASP A 321 16.16 -13.42 3.01
CA ASP A 321 17.45 -12.92 2.57
C ASP A 321 17.31 -11.79 1.52
N LEU A 322 16.39 -11.95 0.57
CA LEU A 322 16.09 -10.92 -0.42
C LEU A 322 15.47 -9.69 0.23
N TYR A 323 14.54 -9.85 1.17
CA TYR A 323 13.96 -8.74 1.90
C TYR A 323 15.03 -7.95 2.67
N GLU A 324 15.92 -8.65 3.38
CA GLU A 324 16.99 -8.02 4.16
C GLU A 324 17.97 -7.25 3.26
N THR A 325 18.30 -7.79 2.10
CA THR A 325 19.30 -7.20 1.21
C THR A 325 18.73 -6.12 0.29
N ARG A 326 17.47 -6.23 -0.15
CA ARG A 326 16.85 -5.34 -1.14
C ARG A 326 15.91 -4.30 -0.55
N ILE A 327 15.26 -4.57 0.59
CA ILE A 327 14.20 -3.70 1.14
C ILE A 327 14.62 -2.98 2.41
N VAL A 328 15.25 -3.68 3.36
CA VAL A 328 15.66 -3.07 4.65
C VAL A 328 16.50 -1.79 4.49
N PRO A 329 17.39 -1.64 3.47
CA PRO A 329 18.11 -0.38 3.24
C PRO A 329 17.20 0.85 3.01
N TYR A 330 15.94 0.65 2.63
CA TYR A 330 14.96 1.71 2.38
C TYR A 330 14.02 1.99 3.56
N LEU A 331 14.04 1.15 4.58
CA LEU A 331 13.20 1.31 5.78
C LEU A 331 13.88 2.24 6.79
N VAL A 332 13.08 2.99 7.55
CA VAL A 332 13.55 3.81 8.67
C VAL A 332 13.15 3.18 10.00
N ASP A 333 13.73 3.64 11.12
CA ASP A 333 13.43 3.11 12.46
C ASP A 333 11.92 3.10 12.77
N ALA A 334 11.17 4.12 12.35
CA ALA A 334 9.71 4.17 12.51
C ALA A 334 8.98 3.04 11.77
N ASP A 335 9.59 2.47 10.73
CA ASP A 335 9.07 1.33 10.00
C ASP A 335 9.45 -0.01 10.65
N ILE A 336 10.37 -0.05 11.63
CA ILE A 336 10.83 -1.31 12.24
C ILE A 336 9.94 -1.74 13.42
N TYR A 337 9.22 -0.79 14.03
CA TYR A 337 8.37 -1.03 15.20
C TYR A 337 6.88 -1.30 14.85
#